data_AF-A0A4Z1T8X5-F1
#
_entry.id   AF-A0A4Z1T8X5-F1
#
_cell.length_a   1.000
_cell.length_b   1.000
_cell.length_c   1.000
_cell.angle_alpha   90.00
_cell.angle_beta   90.00
_cell.angle_gamma   90.00
#
_symmetry.space_group_name_H-M   'P 1'
#
loop_
_entity.id
_entity.type
_entity.pdbx_description
1 polymer ?
#
loop_
_entity_poly.entity_id
_entity_poly.type
_entity_poly.pdbx_seq_one_letter_code
_entity_poly.pdbx_strand_id
1 'polypeptide(L)'
;MGFRVRSTVWYVPNVIDYCRIGMLLVAIFQESTRPLLTIILIACASLMDGVDGKIARALHQESTLGATLDMSIDRCTGGIICMLLTSVLPKYSQWFITIMMVDIFSHWLRYSHYMRACVSHKTVDAATTRLLSFYYTTRWFLALLCVCYETALLSLLAYMTIPNRVVVDLAIVAGLLSSPFAGLKMIINVLQAVDAIHRLGVAEVEEGYAR
;
A
#
# COMPACT_ATOMS: atom_id res chain seq x y z
N MET A 1 4.67 9.88 40.75
CA MET A 1 5.00 8.82 39.77
C MET A 1 4.71 9.39 38.39
N GLY A 2 5.73 9.95 37.72
CA GLY A 2 5.55 10.64 36.44
C GLY A 2 5.39 9.63 35.31
N PHE A 3 4.22 9.57 34.69
CA PHE A 3 4.02 8.84 33.45
C PHE A 3 4.89 9.48 32.37
N ARG A 4 6.06 8.87 32.11
CA ARG A 4 6.90 9.23 30.99
C ARG A 4 6.14 8.82 29.73
N VAL A 5 5.45 9.76 29.08
CA VAL A 5 4.85 9.56 27.76
C VAL A 5 5.99 9.13 26.84
N ARG A 6 6.12 7.84 26.54
CA ARG A 6 7.00 7.40 25.45
C ARG A 6 6.42 8.05 24.20
N SER A 7 7.19 8.93 23.56
CA SER A 7 6.77 9.54 22.30
C SER A 7 6.36 8.43 21.34
N THR A 8 5.18 8.56 20.74
CA THR A 8 4.61 7.61 19.78
C THR A 8 5.60 7.29 18.65
N VAL A 9 6.49 8.23 18.32
CA VAL A 9 7.61 8.08 17.37
C VAL A 9 8.47 6.83 17.66
N TRP A 10 8.65 6.44 18.92
CA TRP A 10 9.51 5.32 19.32
C TRP A 10 8.74 4.03 19.62
N TYR A 11 7.49 3.94 19.20
CA TYR A 11 6.75 2.68 19.28
C TYR A 11 7.42 1.62 18.39
N VAL A 12 7.44 0.37 18.88
CA VAL A 12 8.02 -0.76 18.16
C VAL A 12 7.47 -0.91 16.73
N PRO A 13 6.14 -0.81 16.47
CA PRO A 13 5.63 -0.80 15.09
C PRO A 13 6.19 0.35 14.24
N ASN A 14 6.33 1.55 14.79
CA ASN A 14 6.85 2.70 14.04
C ASN A 14 8.36 2.55 13.73
N VAL A 15 9.12 1.87 14.59
CA VAL A 15 10.52 1.51 14.29
C VAL A 15 10.59 0.51 13.13
N ILE A 16 9.65 -0.44 13.05
CA ILE A 16 9.53 -1.35 11.90
C ILE A 16 9.23 -0.56 10.63
N ASP A 17 8.33 0.43 10.68
CA ASP A 17 8.05 1.33 9.56
C ASP A 17 9.30 2.09 9.09
N TYR A 18 10.11 2.59 10.02
CA TYR A 18 11.38 3.24 9.66
C TYR A 18 12.37 2.27 9.02
N CYS A 19 12.42 1.01 9.49
CA CYS A 19 13.21 -0.04 8.84
C CYS A 19 12.71 -0.31 7.40
N ARG A 20 11.39 -0.36 7.18
CA ARG A 20 10.80 -0.51 5.83
C ARG A 20 11.27 0.60 4.90
N ILE A 21 11.21 1.86 5.34
CA ILE A 21 11.72 3.01 4.57
C ILE A 21 13.21 2.83 4.25
N GLY A 22 14.03 2.45 5.23
CA GLY A 22 15.45 2.19 5.03
C GLY A 22 15.73 1.12 3.97
N MET A 23 14.99 0.01 3.99
CA MET A 23 15.09 -1.05 2.99
C MET A 23 14.73 -0.55 1.58
N LEU A 24 13.65 0.23 1.46
CA LEU A 24 13.23 0.81 0.17
C LEU A 24 14.27 1.79 -0.38
N LEU A 25 14.88 2.63 0.47
CA LEU A 25 15.95 3.54 0.06
C LEU A 25 17.16 2.75 -0.46
N VAL A 26 17.60 1.73 0.26
CA VAL A 26 18.72 0.88 -0.20
C VAL A 26 18.35 0.20 -1.52
N ALA A 27 17.11 -0.29 -1.67
CA ALA A 27 16.65 -0.90 -2.92
C ALA A 27 16.79 0.05 -4.11
N ILE A 28 16.35 1.32 -3.98
CA ILE A 28 16.46 2.32 -5.06
C ILE A 28 17.92 2.50 -5.51
N PHE A 29 18.87 2.59 -4.57
CA PHE A 29 20.29 2.79 -4.90
C PHE A 29 21.02 1.51 -5.33
N GLN A 30 20.40 0.34 -5.22
CA GLN A 30 20.99 -0.94 -5.62
C GLN A 30 20.44 -1.48 -6.95
N GLU A 31 19.37 -0.90 -7.50
CA GLU A 31 18.67 -1.45 -8.66
C GLU A 31 19.59 -1.74 -9.86
N SER A 32 20.42 -0.78 -10.24
CA SER A 32 21.31 -0.89 -11.41
C SER A 32 22.48 -1.85 -11.22
N THR A 33 22.89 -2.13 -9.99
CA THR A 33 24.07 -2.96 -9.69
C THR A 33 23.71 -4.35 -9.18
N ARG A 34 22.59 -4.47 -8.46
CA ARG A 34 22.13 -5.69 -7.77
C ARG A 34 20.59 -5.76 -7.85
N PRO A 35 20.01 -6.05 -9.02
CA PRO A 35 18.55 -6.08 -9.19
C PRO A 35 17.88 -7.15 -8.32
N LEU A 36 18.55 -8.29 -8.08
CA LEU A 36 18.03 -9.32 -7.18
C LEU A 36 17.92 -8.83 -5.73
N LEU A 37 18.94 -8.11 -5.24
CA LEU A 37 18.91 -7.53 -3.90
C LEU A 37 17.80 -6.50 -3.78
N THR A 38 17.59 -5.70 -4.82
CA THR A 38 16.51 -4.70 -4.89
C THR A 38 15.14 -5.35 -4.73
N ILE A 39 14.86 -6.41 -5.50
CA ILE A 39 13.59 -7.15 -5.40
C ILE A 39 13.41 -7.77 -4.03
N ILE A 40 14.46 -8.37 -3.45
CA ILE A 40 14.41 -8.96 -2.11
C ILE A 40 14.12 -7.90 -1.04
N LEU A 41 14.81 -6.75 -1.09
CA LEU A 41 14.60 -5.66 -0.13
C LEU A 41 13.18 -5.10 -0.20
N ILE A 42 12.65 -4.89 -1.40
CA ILE A 42 11.26 -4.43 -1.59
C ILE A 42 10.30 -5.49 -1.04
N ALA A 43 10.45 -6.76 -1.41
CA ALA A 43 9.60 -7.84 -0.92
C ALA A 43 9.66 -7.99 0.62
N CYS A 44 10.83 -7.84 1.23
CA CYS A 44 10.96 -7.82 2.69
C CYS A 44 10.24 -6.63 3.32
N ALA A 45 10.39 -5.42 2.75
CA ALA A 45 9.70 -4.23 3.24
C ALA A 45 8.16 -4.38 3.15
N SER A 46 7.66 -5.00 2.08
CA SER A 46 6.24 -5.35 1.89
C SER A 46 5.75 -6.38 2.90
N LEU A 47 6.54 -7.41 3.20
CA LEU A 47 6.14 -8.43 4.18
C LEU A 47 6.09 -7.88 5.62
N MET A 48 6.93 -6.91 5.93
CA MET A 48 6.97 -6.25 7.24
C MET A 48 5.71 -5.41 7.53
N ASP A 49 5.00 -4.95 6.50
CA ASP A 49 3.71 -4.25 6.59
C ASP A 49 2.67 -5.01 7.43
N GLY A 50 2.51 -6.31 7.13
CA GLY A 50 1.55 -7.14 7.86
C GLY A 50 1.97 -7.42 9.32
N VAL A 51 3.22 -7.09 9.70
CA VAL A 51 3.81 -7.40 11.00
C VAL A 51 3.68 -6.21 11.94
N ASP A 52 3.90 -4.98 11.48
CA ASP A 52 3.81 -3.78 12.33
C ASP A 52 2.42 -3.68 13.00
N GLY A 53 1.33 -3.89 12.28
CA GLY A 53 -0.02 -3.77 12.81
C GLY A 53 -0.35 -4.90 13.80
N LYS A 54 0.22 -6.10 13.61
CA LYS A 54 0.08 -7.20 14.58
C LYS A 54 0.81 -6.87 15.87
N ILE A 55 2.02 -6.33 15.77
CA ILE A 55 2.82 -5.91 16.93
C ILE A 55 2.17 -4.72 17.63
N ALA A 56 1.63 -3.75 16.89
CA ALA A 56 0.91 -2.61 17.45
C ALA A 56 -0.26 -3.06 18.34
N ARG A 57 -1.07 -4.02 17.87
CA ARG A 57 -2.17 -4.61 18.64
C ARG A 57 -1.67 -5.42 19.84
N ALA A 58 -0.64 -6.24 19.65
CA ALA A 58 -0.10 -7.08 20.72
C ALA A 58 0.55 -6.28 21.85
N LEU A 59 1.14 -5.13 21.54
CA LEU A 59 1.81 -4.25 22.51
C LEU A 59 0.94 -3.07 22.97
N HIS A 60 -0.31 -2.97 22.50
CA HIS A 60 -1.18 -1.81 22.73
C HIS A 60 -0.51 -0.47 22.33
N GLN A 61 0.22 -0.48 21.21
CA GLN A 61 0.96 0.65 20.63
C GLN A 61 0.31 1.15 19.33
N GLU A 62 -1.00 1.00 19.19
CA GLU A 62 -1.75 1.56 18.06
C GLU A 62 -1.73 3.08 18.12
N SER A 63 -1.42 3.74 17.00
CA SER A 63 -1.35 5.21 16.94
C SER A 63 -1.72 5.74 15.56
N THR A 64 -2.25 6.95 15.50
CA THR A 64 -2.53 7.64 14.23
C THR A 64 -1.25 7.81 13.41
N LEU A 65 -0.12 8.17 14.05
CA LEU A 65 1.18 8.28 13.38
C LEU A 65 1.57 6.97 12.68
N GLY A 66 1.49 5.83 13.38
CA GLY A 66 1.80 4.52 12.79
C GLY A 66 0.87 4.19 11.63
N ALA A 67 -0.43 4.41 11.77
CA ALA A 67 -1.39 4.18 10.69
C ALA A 67 -1.15 5.09 9.46
N THR A 68 -0.65 6.32 9.66
CA THR A 68 -0.27 7.23 8.57
C THR A 68 1.04 6.80 7.91
N LEU A 69 2.03 6.34 8.69
CA LEU A 69 3.30 5.83 8.18
C LEU A 69 3.07 4.58 7.32
N ASP A 70 2.38 3.58 7.87
CA ASP A 70 1.91 2.35 7.20
C ASP A 70 1.38 2.65 5.79
N MET A 71 0.29 3.43 5.74
CA MET A 71 -0.35 3.82 4.49
C MET A 71 0.60 4.53 3.52
N SER A 72 1.47 5.43 4.02
CA SER A 72 2.39 6.20 3.17
C SER A 72 3.49 5.33 2.59
N ILE A 73 4.05 4.42 3.39
CA ILE A 73 5.13 3.51 2.99
C ILE A 73 4.62 2.53 1.92
N ASP A 74 3.40 2.04 2.04
CA ASP A 74 2.80 1.20 1.01
C ASP A 74 2.73 1.92 -0.35
N ARG A 75 2.32 3.20 -0.35
CA ARG A 75 2.26 4.01 -1.58
C ARG A 75 3.66 4.24 -2.15
N CYS A 76 4.65 4.50 -1.30
CA CYS A 76 6.05 4.59 -1.72
C CYS A 76 6.52 3.27 -2.34
N THR A 77 6.20 2.13 -1.72
CA THR A 77 6.58 0.79 -2.19
C THR A 77 6.01 0.52 -3.58
N GLY A 78 4.70 0.68 -3.75
CA GLY A 78 4.04 0.52 -5.06
C GLY A 78 4.57 1.50 -6.10
N GLY A 79 4.78 2.77 -5.72
CA GLY A 79 5.34 3.80 -6.59
C GLY A 79 6.76 3.47 -7.05
N ILE A 80 7.63 3.00 -6.16
CA ILE A 80 8.99 2.57 -6.50
C ILE A 80 8.93 1.44 -7.52
N ILE A 81 8.12 0.40 -7.29
CA ILE A 81 8.01 -0.72 -8.24
C ILE A 81 7.51 -0.23 -9.60
N CYS A 82 6.49 0.64 -9.64
CA CYS A 82 6.01 1.23 -10.89
C CYS A 82 7.07 2.06 -11.61
N MET A 83 7.86 2.87 -10.89
CA MET A 83 8.95 3.65 -11.47
C MET A 83 10.09 2.77 -11.99
N LEU A 84 10.43 1.68 -11.31
CA LEU A 84 11.39 0.70 -11.83
C LEU A 84 10.84 -0.02 -13.06
N LEU A 85 9.54 -0.31 -13.10
CA LEU A 85 8.90 -0.88 -14.27
C LEU A 85 8.90 0.06 -15.48
N THR A 86 8.82 1.39 -15.28
CA THR A 86 8.92 2.34 -16.41
C THR A 86 10.31 2.38 -17.02
N SER A 87 11.39 2.14 -16.25
CA SER A 87 12.75 2.12 -16.77
C SER A 87 13.02 0.86 -17.62
N VAL A 88 12.49 -0.29 -17.21
CA VAL A 88 12.70 -1.58 -17.91
C VAL A 88 11.70 -1.83 -19.04
N LEU A 89 10.50 -1.24 -18.97
CA LEU A 89 9.42 -1.38 -19.96
C LEU A 89 8.91 0.00 -20.43
N PRO A 90 9.76 0.81 -21.11
CA PRO A 90 9.41 2.19 -21.46
C PRO A 90 8.18 2.30 -22.37
N LYS A 91 7.95 1.29 -23.23
CA LYS A 91 6.75 1.19 -24.08
C LYS A 91 5.44 1.18 -23.29
N TYR A 92 5.46 0.67 -22.06
CA TYR A 92 4.28 0.55 -21.19
C TYR A 92 4.29 1.56 -20.03
N SER A 93 5.22 2.52 -20.04
CA SER A 93 5.41 3.51 -18.97
C SER A 93 4.11 4.24 -18.59
N GLN A 94 3.29 4.63 -19.58
CA GLN A 94 2.01 5.32 -19.34
C GLN A 94 1.05 4.49 -18.49
N TRP A 95 1.05 3.15 -18.65
CA TRP A 95 0.22 2.26 -17.84
C TRP A 95 0.69 2.22 -16.39
N PHE A 96 1.98 2.09 -16.13
CA PHE A 96 2.51 2.08 -14.76
C PHE A 96 2.36 3.44 -14.06
N ILE A 97 2.52 4.55 -14.79
CA ILE A 97 2.23 5.89 -14.28
C ILE A 97 0.75 6.01 -13.92
N THR A 98 -0.15 5.50 -14.77
CA THR A 98 -1.60 5.52 -14.50
C THR A 98 -1.95 4.67 -13.28
N ILE A 99 -1.39 3.47 -13.16
CA ILE A 99 -1.57 2.57 -12.01
C ILE A 99 -1.13 3.27 -10.71
N MET A 100 0.09 3.82 -10.71
CA MET A 100 0.63 4.57 -9.57
C MET A 100 -0.22 5.78 -9.22
N MET A 101 -0.65 6.56 -10.21
CA MET A 101 -1.49 7.73 -10.02
C MET A 101 -2.82 7.35 -9.35
N VAL A 102 -3.51 6.33 -9.87
CA VAL A 102 -4.79 5.85 -9.31
C VAL A 102 -4.61 5.32 -7.89
N ASP A 103 -3.55 4.56 -7.62
CA ASP A 103 -3.28 4.03 -6.28
C ASP A 103 -3.03 5.14 -5.25
N ILE A 104 -2.13 6.09 -5.56
CA ILE A 104 -1.83 7.23 -4.67
C ILE A 104 -3.09 8.09 -4.47
N PHE A 105 -3.76 8.47 -5.55
CA PHE A 105 -4.90 9.38 -5.51
C PHE A 105 -6.09 8.81 -4.71
N SER A 106 -6.42 7.54 -4.94
CA SER A 106 -7.53 6.86 -4.24
C SER A 106 -7.30 6.73 -2.73
N HIS A 107 -6.09 6.43 -2.30
CA HIS A 107 -5.74 6.34 -0.87
C HIS A 107 -5.64 7.72 -0.24
N TRP A 108 -5.09 8.72 -0.93
CA TRP A 108 -5.03 10.08 -0.42
C TRP A 108 -6.41 10.67 -0.14
N LEU A 109 -7.35 10.53 -1.07
CA LEU A 109 -8.74 10.98 -0.90
C LEU A 109 -9.43 10.27 0.27
N ARG A 110 -9.28 8.95 0.34
CA ARG A 110 -9.84 8.13 1.43
C ARG A 110 -9.27 8.54 2.78
N TYR A 111 -7.96 8.73 2.86
CA TYR A 111 -7.27 9.17 4.06
C TYR A 111 -7.73 10.57 4.49
N SER A 112 -7.90 11.49 3.52
CA SER A 112 -8.39 12.85 3.79
C SER A 112 -9.81 12.83 4.37
N HIS A 113 -10.72 12.02 3.79
CA HIS A 113 -12.06 11.84 4.34
C HIS A 113 -12.00 11.28 5.76
N TYR A 114 -11.17 10.27 5.98
CA TYR A 114 -10.99 9.65 7.29
C TYR A 114 -10.51 10.67 8.35
N MET A 115 -9.45 11.43 8.05
CA MET A 115 -8.90 12.41 8.99
C MET A 115 -9.91 13.51 9.32
N ARG A 116 -10.79 13.88 8.38
CA ARG A 116 -11.91 14.81 8.64
C ARG A 116 -13.00 14.19 9.53
N ALA A 117 -13.32 12.91 9.32
CA ALA A 117 -14.38 12.22 10.06
C ALA A 117 -13.95 11.70 11.44
N CYS A 118 -12.67 11.79 11.81
CA CYS A 118 -12.11 11.24 13.06
C CYS A 118 -12.31 9.72 13.28
N VAL A 119 -12.54 8.90 12.23
CA VAL A 119 -12.84 7.44 12.34
C VAL A 119 -11.62 6.49 12.18
N SER A 120 -11.51 5.56 11.22
CA SER A 120 -10.27 4.90 10.78
C SER A 120 -10.27 4.79 9.25
N HIS A 121 -9.14 4.87 8.53
CA HIS A 121 -9.17 4.71 7.06
C HIS A 121 -9.56 3.28 6.62
N LYS A 122 -9.63 2.33 7.57
CA LYS A 122 -10.06 0.94 7.38
C LYS A 122 -11.51 0.69 7.85
N THR A 123 -12.26 1.69 8.38
CA THR A 123 -13.67 1.55 8.81
C THR A 123 -14.66 1.96 7.71
N VAL A 124 -15.71 1.17 7.52
CA VAL A 124 -16.73 1.36 6.48
C VAL A 124 -18.12 1.44 7.10
N ASP A 125 -18.87 2.50 6.77
CA ASP A 125 -20.30 2.64 7.05
C ASP A 125 -21.18 2.28 5.84
N ALA A 126 -22.45 1.93 6.12
CA ALA A 126 -23.44 1.25 5.28
C ALA A 126 -23.70 1.79 3.85
N ALA A 127 -23.18 2.97 3.48
CA ALA A 127 -23.37 3.62 2.17
C ALA A 127 -22.33 3.25 1.09
N THR A 128 -21.45 2.27 1.32
CA THR A 128 -20.48 1.81 0.29
C THR A 128 -21.05 0.74 -0.64
N THR A 129 -20.52 0.64 -1.87
CA THR A 129 -20.81 -0.50 -2.76
C THR A 129 -20.49 -1.84 -2.05
N ARG A 130 -21.27 -2.90 -2.34
CA ARG A 130 -21.11 -4.21 -1.67
C ARG A 130 -19.69 -4.77 -1.78
N LEU A 131 -19.04 -4.56 -2.93
CA LEU A 131 -17.65 -4.99 -3.15
C LEU A 131 -16.65 -4.23 -2.27
N LEU A 132 -16.79 -2.91 -2.16
CA LEU A 132 -15.94 -2.08 -1.32
C LEU A 132 -16.15 -2.38 0.17
N SER A 133 -17.41 -2.60 0.57
CA SER A 133 -17.75 -3.05 1.93
C SER A 133 -17.10 -4.40 2.25
N PHE A 134 -17.21 -5.38 1.35
CA PHE A 134 -16.57 -6.70 1.53
C PHE A 134 -15.05 -6.59 1.62
N TYR A 135 -14.45 -5.74 0.78
CA TYR A 135 -13.01 -5.48 0.78
C TYR A 135 -12.48 -5.04 2.15
N TYR A 136 -13.14 -4.08 2.80
CA TYR A 136 -12.69 -3.55 4.09
C TYR A 136 -13.15 -4.39 5.30
N THR A 137 -14.32 -5.05 5.21
CA THR A 137 -14.83 -5.88 6.31
C THR A 137 -14.01 -7.16 6.48
N THR A 138 -13.46 -7.68 5.38
CA THR A 138 -12.81 -8.98 5.35
C THR A 138 -11.28 -8.84 5.34
N ARG A 139 -10.66 -8.85 6.53
CA ARG A 139 -9.20 -8.64 6.70
C ARG A 139 -8.31 -9.53 5.83
N TRP A 140 -8.64 -10.82 5.70
CA TRP A 140 -7.85 -11.75 4.89
C TRP A 140 -7.93 -11.42 3.39
N PHE A 141 -9.09 -10.95 2.93
CA PHE A 141 -9.30 -10.60 1.53
C PHE A 141 -8.59 -9.30 1.18
N LEU A 142 -8.60 -8.32 2.10
CA LEU A 142 -7.78 -7.11 1.97
C LEU A 142 -6.29 -7.45 1.85
N ALA A 143 -5.77 -8.29 2.77
CA ALA A 143 -4.38 -8.73 2.74
C ALA A 143 -4.03 -9.48 1.45
N LEU A 144 -4.91 -10.38 0.99
CA LEU A 144 -4.73 -11.12 -0.27
C LEU A 144 -4.57 -10.17 -1.46
N LEU A 145 -5.46 -9.20 -1.61
CA LEU A 145 -5.41 -8.28 -2.75
C LEU A 145 -4.18 -7.36 -2.72
N CYS A 146 -3.76 -6.88 -1.55
CA CYS A 146 -2.54 -6.08 -1.42
C CYS A 146 -1.29 -6.91 -1.77
N VAL A 147 -1.16 -8.11 -1.20
CA VAL A 147 -0.04 -9.01 -1.50
C VAL A 147 -0.01 -9.39 -2.98
N CYS A 148 -1.15 -9.74 -3.57
CA CYS A 148 -1.21 -10.07 -4.99
C CYS A 148 -0.88 -8.87 -5.89
N TYR A 149 -1.33 -7.67 -5.54
CA TYR A 149 -1.02 -6.46 -6.30
C TYR A 149 0.50 -6.22 -6.38
N GLU A 150 1.18 -6.23 -5.23
CA GLU A 150 2.63 -6.03 -5.20
C GLU A 150 3.39 -7.20 -5.81
N THR A 151 2.94 -8.44 -5.55
CA THR A 151 3.55 -9.64 -6.13
C THR A 151 3.48 -9.63 -7.65
N ALA A 152 2.37 -9.19 -8.24
CA ALA A 152 2.23 -9.11 -9.69
C ALA A 152 3.25 -8.14 -10.31
N LEU A 153 3.39 -6.95 -9.72
CA LEU A 153 4.32 -5.93 -10.19
C LEU A 153 5.79 -6.34 -9.97
N LEU A 154 6.13 -6.88 -8.79
CA LEU A 154 7.47 -7.38 -8.48
C LEU A 154 7.85 -8.59 -9.34
N SER A 155 6.90 -9.47 -9.63
CA SER A 155 7.14 -10.62 -10.52
C SER A 155 7.45 -10.15 -11.94
N LEU A 156 6.73 -9.14 -12.43
CA LEU A 156 7.05 -8.55 -13.72
C LEU A 156 8.43 -7.89 -13.73
N LEU A 157 8.80 -7.17 -12.67
CA LEU A 157 10.12 -6.58 -12.54
C LEU A 157 11.22 -7.65 -12.51
N ALA A 158 11.02 -8.74 -11.76
CA ALA A 158 11.94 -9.86 -11.66
C ALA A 158 12.14 -10.56 -13.01
N TYR A 159 11.04 -10.80 -13.73
CA TYR A 159 11.07 -11.37 -15.09
C TYR A 159 11.91 -10.53 -16.05
N MET A 160 11.82 -9.20 -15.96
CA MET A 160 12.53 -8.29 -16.86
C MET A 160 14.00 -8.05 -16.50
N THR A 161 14.38 -8.20 -15.23
CA THR A 161 15.70 -7.76 -14.73
C THR A 161 16.64 -8.89 -14.34
N ILE A 162 16.13 -10.08 -14.04
CA ILE A 162 16.94 -11.17 -13.48
C ILE A 162 17.14 -12.30 -14.51
N PRO A 163 18.35 -12.46 -15.09
CA PRO A 163 18.66 -13.53 -16.03
C PRO A 163 18.98 -14.85 -15.31
N ASN A 164 18.10 -15.29 -14.41
CA ASN A 164 18.21 -16.58 -13.72
C ASN A 164 16.95 -17.40 -13.97
N ARG A 165 17.11 -18.61 -14.54
CA ARG A 165 15.99 -19.48 -14.93
C ARG A 165 15.02 -19.77 -13.79
N VAL A 166 15.53 -20.08 -12.59
CA VAL A 166 14.68 -20.40 -11.43
C VAL A 166 13.88 -19.17 -11.01
N VAL A 167 14.51 -18.00 -10.99
CA VAL A 167 13.83 -16.74 -10.66
C VAL A 167 12.78 -16.38 -11.70
N VAL A 168 13.07 -16.58 -12.98
CA VAL A 168 12.14 -16.33 -14.09
C VAL A 168 10.93 -17.26 -14.02
N ASP A 169 11.16 -18.57 -13.85
CA ASP A 169 10.07 -19.54 -13.74
C ASP A 169 9.16 -19.22 -12.54
N LEU A 170 9.77 -18.88 -11.39
CA LEU A 170 9.04 -18.44 -10.20
C LEU A 170 8.24 -17.14 -10.45
N ALA A 171 8.86 -16.16 -11.09
CA ALA A 171 8.22 -14.88 -11.43
C ALA A 171 7.04 -15.07 -12.38
N ILE A 172 7.14 -15.95 -13.37
CA ILE A 172 6.02 -16.27 -14.28
C ILE A 172 4.85 -16.86 -13.48
N VAL A 173 5.11 -17.87 -12.65
CA VAL A 173 4.06 -18.53 -11.86
C VAL A 173 3.42 -17.55 -10.87
N ALA A 174 4.24 -16.84 -10.10
CA ALA A 174 3.77 -15.87 -9.12
C ALA A 174 2.99 -14.73 -9.79
N GLY A 175 3.49 -14.20 -10.91
CA GLY A 175 2.84 -13.17 -11.71
C GLY A 175 1.49 -13.63 -12.24
N LEU A 176 1.40 -14.81 -12.86
CA LEU A 176 0.14 -15.33 -13.40
C LEU A 176 -0.91 -15.58 -12.33
N LEU A 177 -0.52 -16.12 -11.17
CA LEU A 177 -1.45 -16.37 -10.06
C LEU A 177 -1.95 -15.07 -9.41
N SER A 178 -1.10 -14.04 -9.34
CA SER A 178 -1.42 -12.79 -8.65
C SER A 178 -2.09 -11.74 -9.54
N SER A 179 -1.85 -11.76 -10.86
CA SER A 179 -2.37 -10.76 -11.81
C SER A 179 -3.89 -10.56 -11.80
N PRO A 180 -4.74 -11.61 -11.74
CA PRO A 180 -6.20 -11.41 -11.68
C PRO A 180 -6.63 -10.62 -10.44
N PHE A 181 -6.01 -10.91 -9.30
CA PHE A 181 -6.28 -10.21 -8.04
C PHE A 181 -5.72 -8.79 -8.04
N ALA A 182 -4.56 -8.57 -8.66
CA ALA A 182 -4.01 -7.23 -8.87
C ALA A 182 -4.96 -6.36 -9.73
N GLY A 183 -5.53 -6.93 -10.80
CA GLY A 183 -6.56 -6.27 -11.61
C GLY A 183 -7.80 -5.90 -10.80
N LEU A 184 -8.30 -6.84 -9.97
CA LEU A 184 -9.42 -6.57 -9.06
C LEU A 184 -9.09 -5.46 -8.04
N LYS A 185 -7.87 -5.45 -7.49
CA LYS A 185 -7.40 -4.40 -6.58
C LYS A 185 -7.41 -3.04 -7.26
N MET A 186 -7.02 -2.95 -8.52
CA MET A 186 -7.08 -1.70 -9.29
C MET A 186 -8.51 -1.20 -9.48
N ILE A 187 -9.46 -2.09 -9.76
CA ILE A 187 -10.89 -1.73 -9.83
C ILE A 187 -11.36 -1.18 -8.46
N ILE A 188 -10.98 -1.84 -7.37
CA ILE A 188 -11.32 -1.41 -6.01
C ILE A 188 -10.71 -0.04 -5.70
N ASN A 189 -9.48 0.25 -6.13
CA ASN A 189 -8.86 1.56 -5.96
C ASN A 189 -9.67 2.67 -6.66
N VAL A 190 -10.18 2.42 -7.86
CA VAL A 190 -11.07 3.38 -8.55
C VAL A 190 -12.37 3.57 -7.76
N LEU A 191 -13.01 2.48 -7.32
CA LEU A 191 -14.23 2.57 -6.51
C LEU A 191 -13.99 3.31 -5.19
N GLN A 192 -12.83 3.12 -4.58
CA GLN A 192 -12.40 3.82 -3.38
C GLN A 192 -12.26 5.32 -3.60
N ALA A 193 -11.70 5.75 -4.73
CA ALA A 193 -11.61 7.16 -5.08
C ALA A 193 -13.00 7.79 -5.25
N VAL A 194 -13.89 7.13 -6.01
CA VAL A 194 -15.25 7.61 -6.25
C VAL A 194 -16.04 7.73 -4.95
N ASP A 195 -15.99 6.71 -4.10
CA ASP A 195 -16.66 6.72 -2.78
C ASP A 195 -16.10 7.81 -1.87
N ALA A 196 -14.78 8.02 -1.86
CA ALA A 196 -14.16 9.10 -1.07
C ALA A 196 -14.58 10.50 -1.56
N ILE A 197 -14.63 10.74 -2.88
CA ILE A 197 -15.07 12.03 -3.46
C ILE A 197 -16.51 12.31 -3.07
N HIS A 198 -17.40 11.33 -3.24
CA HIS A 198 -18.81 11.49 -2.89
C HIS A 198 -18.97 11.85 -1.41
N ARG A 199 -18.27 11.16 -0.51
CA ARG A 199 -18.35 11.40 0.93
C ARG A 199 -17.78 12.76 1.35
N LEU A 200 -16.68 13.19 0.73
CA LEU A 200 -16.13 14.52 0.96
C LEU A 200 -17.11 15.62 0.54
N GLY A 201 -17.79 15.46 -0.61
CA GLY A 201 -18.80 16.41 -1.08
C GLY A 201 -20.03 16.47 -0.18
N VAL A 202 -20.52 15.32 0.32
CA VAL A 202 -21.64 15.28 1.27
C VAL A 202 -21.29 15.99 2.58
N ALA A 203 -20.09 15.72 3.13
CA ALA A 203 -19.64 16.33 4.37
C ALA A 203 -19.56 17.88 4.27
N GLU A 204 -19.12 18.40 3.13
CA GLU A 204 -19.07 19.84 2.87
C GLU A 204 -20.46 20.48 2.88
N VAL A 205 -21.45 19.81 2.28
CA VAL A 205 -22.85 20.28 2.27
C VAL A 205 -23.45 20.28 3.68
N GLU A 206 -23.21 19.24 4.48
CA GLU A 206 -23.69 19.16 5.86
C GLU A 206 -23.07 20.24 6.76
N GLU A 207 -21.76 20.51 6.62
CA GLU A 207 -21.09 21.61 7.33
C GLU A 207 -21.66 22.98 6.92
N GLY A 208 -22.04 23.14 5.65
CA GLY A 208 -22.66 24.37 5.14
C GLY A 208 -24.05 24.65 5.71
N TYR A 209 -24.84 23.61 6.02
CA TYR A 209 -26.13 23.75 6.71
C TYR A 209 -26.01 24.02 8.21
N ALA A 210 -24.86 23.70 8.82
CA ALA A 210 -24.61 23.89 10.25
C ALA A 210 -24.07 25.29 10.61
N ARG A 211 -23.75 26.12 9.62
CA ARG A 211 -23.32 27.53 9.78
C ARG A 211 -24.47 28.49 9.53
#